data_AF-A0A395GN05-F1
#
_entry.id   AF-A0A395GN05-F1
#
_cell.length_a   1.000
_cell.length_b   1.000
_cell.length_c   1.000
_cell.angle_alpha   90.00
_cell.angle_beta   90.00
_cell.angle_gamma   90.00
#
_symmetry.space_group_name_H-M   'P 1'
#
loop_
_entity.id
_entity.type
_entity.pdbx_description
1 polymer ?
#
loop_
_entity_poly.entity_id
_entity_poly.type
_entity_poly.pdbx_seq_one_letter_code
_entity_poly.pdbx_strand_id
1 'polypeptide(L)'
;MLDTTQKRIDGVIVIGRLKFERPDWLRNELPDWRHAIYTRDDRRHTLSLPKNKGKASTVYLQYIIDHYHHFPATIVFLHNHRKPGHTEFRDYGNVAAVSLLRQDFVQENGFANLRCTTDSSPDTECGDVIHPVPREGVPLTPIERELPTVWEMFFNTTDVPEMIATPYSGQFAVSREQVRKRSRPEYIRYQQWVMKTSLSDELIEQLMGSLWHIIFGKEAVYCPDTTQCFQDVYGL
;
A
#
# COMPACT_ATOMS: atom_id res chain seq x y z
N MET A 1 -40.43 -8.65 -8.47
CA MET A 1 -39.75 -7.86 -7.42
C MET A 1 -38.33 -8.36 -7.37
N LEU A 2 -37.39 -7.59 -7.93
CA LEU A 2 -35.97 -7.95 -7.92
C LEU A 2 -35.45 -7.64 -6.52
N ASP A 3 -34.98 -8.68 -5.83
CA ASP A 3 -34.28 -8.56 -4.56
C ASP A 3 -32.93 -7.87 -4.82
N THR A 4 -32.91 -6.54 -4.72
CA THR A 4 -31.73 -5.69 -4.86
C THR A 4 -31.02 -5.46 -3.53
N THR A 5 -31.01 -6.45 -2.64
CA THR A 5 -30.08 -6.44 -1.51
C THR A 5 -28.71 -6.94 -1.95
N GLN A 6 -28.08 -6.21 -2.88
CA GLN A 6 -26.66 -6.37 -3.15
C GLN A 6 -25.92 -6.06 -1.86
N LYS A 7 -25.46 -7.11 -1.18
CA LYS A 7 -24.83 -7.04 0.13
C LYS A 7 -23.55 -6.22 -0.03
N ARG A 8 -23.63 -4.93 0.33
CA ARG A 8 -22.48 -4.04 0.29
C ARG A 8 -21.33 -4.67 1.06
N ILE A 9 -20.16 -4.72 0.43
CA ILE A 9 -18.93 -5.18 1.05
C ILE A 9 -18.65 -4.23 2.21
N ASP A 10 -18.34 -4.76 3.41
CA ASP A 10 -17.81 -3.93 4.51
C ASP A 10 -16.35 -3.59 4.24
N GLY A 11 -16.15 -2.82 3.18
CA GLY A 11 -14.85 -2.47 2.67
C GLY A 11 -14.84 -1.09 2.04
N VAL A 12 -13.63 -0.60 1.78
CA VAL A 12 -13.39 0.63 1.04
C VAL A 12 -12.15 0.47 0.17
N ILE A 13 -12.19 1.10 -1.00
CA ILE A 13 -11.03 1.29 -1.87
C ILE A 13 -10.57 2.73 -1.73
N VAL A 14 -9.28 2.92 -1.44
CA VAL A 14 -8.65 4.22 -1.24
C VAL A 14 -7.72 4.48 -2.42
N ILE A 15 -7.93 5.61 -3.11
CA ILE A 15 -7.07 6.06 -4.20
C ILE A 15 -6.76 7.55 -4.10
N GLY A 16 -5.60 7.93 -4.64
CA GLY A 16 -5.21 9.31 -4.84
C GLY A 16 -5.35 9.72 -6.30
N ARG A 17 -5.88 10.92 -6.56
CA ARG A 17 -5.98 11.48 -7.91
C ARG A 17 -5.46 12.91 -7.99
N LEU A 18 -5.13 13.34 -9.19
CA LEU A 18 -5.04 14.75 -9.56
C LEU A 18 -6.43 15.28 -9.95
N LYS A 19 -6.61 16.60 -9.88
CA LYS A 19 -7.90 17.26 -10.11
C LYS A 19 -8.47 16.95 -11.50
N PHE A 20 -7.60 16.84 -12.50
CA PHE A 20 -8.00 16.54 -13.88
C PHE A 20 -8.31 15.05 -14.11
N GLU A 21 -7.84 14.16 -13.25
CA GLU A 21 -8.07 12.73 -13.39
C GLU A 21 -9.51 12.37 -13.02
N ARG A 22 -10.06 11.39 -13.76
CA ARG A 22 -11.43 10.88 -13.62
C ARG A 22 -11.38 9.38 -13.39
N PRO A 23 -11.42 8.92 -12.13
CA PRO A 23 -11.34 7.50 -11.79
C PRO A 23 -12.69 6.78 -11.96
N ASP A 24 -13.40 7.05 -13.06
CA ASP A 24 -14.79 6.59 -13.23
C ASP A 24 -14.90 5.06 -13.31
N TRP A 25 -13.82 4.38 -13.70
CA TRP A 25 -13.71 2.92 -13.70
C TRP A 25 -14.01 2.30 -12.32
N LEU A 26 -13.66 2.96 -11.20
CA LEU A 26 -13.98 2.43 -9.86
C LEU A 26 -15.49 2.32 -9.64
N ARG A 27 -16.23 3.35 -10.04
CA ARG A 27 -17.69 3.39 -9.86
C ARG A 27 -18.40 2.45 -10.82
N ASN A 28 -17.86 2.29 -12.03
CA ASN A 28 -18.47 1.47 -13.07
C ASN A 28 -18.17 -0.02 -12.89
N GLU A 29 -16.96 -0.38 -12.45
CA GLU A 29 -16.48 -1.77 -12.45
C GLU A 29 -16.35 -2.35 -11.03
N LEU A 30 -16.33 -1.52 -9.98
CA LEU A 30 -16.28 -1.95 -8.57
C LEU A 30 -17.37 -1.25 -7.73
N PRO A 31 -18.66 -1.29 -8.13
CA PRO A 31 -19.74 -0.54 -7.46
C PRO A 31 -20.07 -1.04 -6.04
N ASP A 32 -19.70 -2.28 -5.72
CA ASP A 32 -20.00 -2.92 -4.43
C ASP A 32 -19.10 -2.44 -3.28
N TRP A 33 -17.99 -1.79 -3.63
CA TRP A 33 -17.06 -1.19 -2.68
C TRP A 33 -17.40 0.28 -2.44
N ARG A 34 -17.21 0.75 -1.21
CA ARG A 34 -17.10 2.20 -0.96
C ARG A 34 -15.81 2.72 -1.57
N HIS A 35 -15.79 3.97 -2.01
CA HIS A 35 -14.58 4.60 -2.57
C HIS A 35 -14.20 5.85 -1.78
N ALA A 36 -12.93 5.93 -1.35
CA ALA A 36 -12.33 7.11 -0.76
C ALA A 36 -11.31 7.69 -1.74
N ILE A 37 -11.69 8.76 -2.44
CA ILE A 37 -10.93 9.34 -3.55
C ILE A 37 -10.37 10.70 -3.12
N TYR A 38 -9.09 10.74 -2.76
CA TYR A 38 -8.41 11.97 -2.33
C TYR A 38 -7.85 12.73 -3.53
N THR A 39 -8.04 14.05 -3.53
CA THR A 39 -7.46 14.94 -4.55
C THR A 39 -6.19 15.58 -4.01
N ARG A 40 -5.06 15.36 -4.68
CA ARG A 40 -3.73 15.73 -4.18
C ARG A 40 -3.37 17.20 -4.42
N ASP A 41 -3.93 17.80 -5.45
CA ASP A 41 -3.60 19.12 -6.00
C ASP A 41 -4.77 20.12 -5.93
N ASP A 42 -5.80 19.83 -5.12
CA ASP A 42 -6.93 20.74 -4.88
C ASP A 42 -7.32 20.78 -3.40
N ARG A 43 -6.79 21.79 -2.68
CA ARG A 43 -7.06 21.99 -1.23
C ARG A 43 -8.51 22.39 -0.91
N ARG A 44 -9.33 22.69 -1.91
CA ARG A 44 -10.75 23.03 -1.72
C ARG A 44 -11.66 21.81 -1.78
N HIS A 45 -11.14 20.66 -2.23
CA HIS A 45 -11.89 19.42 -2.29
C HIS A 45 -12.08 18.82 -0.89
N THR A 46 -13.23 18.22 -0.62
CA THR A 46 -13.59 17.64 0.69
C THR A 46 -12.56 16.61 1.17
N LEU A 47 -12.18 15.70 0.28
CA LEU A 47 -11.05 14.79 0.48
C LEU A 47 -9.84 15.36 -0.24
N SER A 48 -9.04 16.15 0.47
CA SER A 48 -7.83 16.79 -0.06
C SER A 48 -6.63 16.57 0.85
N LEU A 49 -5.44 16.78 0.29
CA LEU A 49 -4.19 16.71 1.05
C LEU A 49 -3.71 18.10 1.47
N PRO A 50 -2.99 18.22 2.61
CA PRO A 50 -2.36 19.48 3.01
C PRO A 50 -1.36 20.01 1.97
N LYS A 51 -0.67 19.09 1.28
CA LYS A 51 0.37 19.36 0.28
C LYS A 51 0.41 18.20 -0.73
N ASN A 52 0.64 18.51 -2.01
CA ASN A 52 0.92 17.50 -3.03
C ASN A 52 2.37 17.00 -2.90
N LYS A 53 2.60 15.98 -2.06
CA LYS A 53 3.91 15.38 -1.80
C LYS A 53 3.72 13.89 -1.46
N GLY A 54 4.65 13.03 -1.88
CA GLY A 54 4.66 11.60 -1.54
C GLY A 54 3.59 10.75 -2.22
N LYS A 55 2.98 11.28 -3.29
CA LYS A 55 2.00 10.61 -4.16
C LYS A 55 0.97 9.74 -3.42
N ALA A 56 0.90 8.44 -3.70
CA ALA A 56 -0.09 7.55 -3.12
C ALA A 56 0.12 7.35 -1.61
N SER A 57 1.38 7.33 -1.15
CA SER A 57 1.72 7.09 0.25
C SER A 57 1.07 8.09 1.20
N THR A 58 1.08 9.37 0.84
CA THR A 58 0.42 10.40 1.64
C THR A 58 -1.09 10.23 1.68
N VAL A 59 -1.71 9.80 0.58
CA VAL A 59 -3.15 9.54 0.52
C VAL A 59 -3.52 8.39 1.45
N TYR A 60 -2.74 7.31 1.43
CA TYR A 60 -3.01 6.14 2.27
C TYR A 60 -2.91 6.51 3.75
N LEU A 61 -1.87 7.25 4.15
CA LEU A 61 -1.70 7.76 5.51
C LEU A 61 -2.83 8.73 5.89
N GLN A 62 -3.21 9.65 5.01
CA GLN A 62 -4.30 10.60 5.28
C GLN A 62 -5.62 9.88 5.54
N TYR A 63 -5.97 8.88 4.72
CA TYR A 63 -7.16 8.07 4.95
C TYR A 63 -7.14 7.39 6.32
N ILE A 64 -6.02 6.77 6.69
CA ILE A 64 -5.85 6.11 8.00
C ILE A 64 -6.05 7.13 9.13
N ILE A 65 -5.46 8.32 9.01
CA ILE A 65 -5.54 9.37 10.04
C ILE A 65 -6.96 9.94 10.18
N ASP A 66 -7.66 10.16 9.07
CA ASP A 66 -9.01 10.73 9.03
C ASP A 66 -10.05 9.75 9.58
N HIS A 67 -9.88 8.46 9.29
CA HIS A 67 -10.86 7.42 9.57
C HIS A 67 -10.47 6.47 10.71
N TYR A 68 -9.43 6.80 11.49
CA TYR A 68 -8.81 5.92 12.48
C TYR A 68 -9.79 5.16 13.40
N HIS A 69 -10.87 5.82 13.81
CA HIS A 69 -11.87 5.24 14.70
C HIS A 69 -13.01 4.51 13.99
N HIS A 70 -13.17 4.66 12.66
CA HIS A 70 -14.35 4.25 11.90
C HIS A 70 -14.01 3.50 10.60
N PHE A 71 -13.05 2.58 10.65
CA PHE A 71 -12.69 1.76 9.50
C PHE A 71 -13.76 0.70 9.14
N PRO A 72 -13.95 0.40 7.83
CA PRO A 72 -14.54 -0.86 7.38
C PRO A 72 -13.77 -2.08 7.91
N ALA A 73 -14.30 -3.29 7.77
CA ALA A 73 -13.53 -4.52 7.98
C ALA A 73 -12.29 -4.62 7.07
N THR A 74 -12.41 -4.24 5.78
CA THR A 74 -11.32 -4.34 4.80
C THR A 74 -11.02 -2.99 4.13
N ILE A 75 -9.74 -2.61 4.05
CA ILE A 75 -9.29 -1.42 3.32
C ILE A 75 -8.36 -1.87 2.20
N VAL A 76 -8.62 -1.44 0.97
CA VAL A 76 -7.78 -1.71 -0.19
C VAL A 76 -7.17 -0.40 -0.68
N PHE A 77 -5.84 -0.35 -0.75
CA PHE A 77 -5.09 0.81 -1.20
C PHE A 77 -4.56 0.56 -2.61
N LEU A 78 -4.96 1.41 -3.55
CA LEU A 78 -4.63 1.27 -4.97
C LEU A 78 -4.04 2.55 -5.56
N HIS A 79 -3.23 2.39 -6.60
CA HIS A 79 -2.90 3.47 -7.51
C HIS A 79 -4.09 3.78 -8.42
N ASN A 80 -4.21 5.04 -8.85
CA ASN A 80 -5.32 5.51 -9.69
C ASN A 80 -5.17 5.14 -11.17
N HIS A 81 -4.95 3.86 -11.44
CA HIS A 81 -4.94 3.28 -12.78
C HIS A 81 -5.81 2.03 -12.78
N ARG A 82 -6.71 1.88 -13.76
CA ARG A 82 -7.47 0.64 -13.94
C ARG A 82 -6.52 -0.54 -14.21
N LYS A 83 -5.46 -0.31 -14.99
CA LYS A 83 -4.38 -1.25 -15.32
C LYS A 83 -3.02 -0.60 -15.01
N PRO A 84 -2.54 -0.67 -13.76
CA PRO A 84 -1.21 -0.16 -13.41
C PRO A 84 -0.12 -1.02 -14.06
N GLY A 85 1.08 -0.45 -14.25
CA GLY A 85 2.20 -1.17 -14.88
C GLY A 85 2.67 -2.39 -14.07
N HIS A 86 2.68 -2.27 -12.74
CA HIS A 86 3.04 -3.34 -11.81
C HIS A 86 1.78 -3.97 -11.21
N THR A 87 1.05 -4.72 -12.04
CA THR A 87 -0.20 -5.41 -11.64
C THR A 87 -0.08 -6.90 -11.89
N GLU A 88 -0.69 -7.71 -11.02
CA GLU A 88 -0.75 -9.15 -11.18
C GLU A 88 -1.58 -9.56 -12.41
N PHE A 89 -2.68 -8.86 -12.64
CA PHE A 89 -3.62 -9.20 -13.70
C PHE A 89 -3.43 -8.27 -14.90
N ARG A 90 -2.57 -8.62 -15.85
CA ARG A 90 -2.25 -7.76 -17.01
C ARG A 90 -3.49 -7.25 -17.78
N ASP A 91 -4.47 -8.13 -18.02
CA ASP A 91 -5.63 -7.79 -18.85
C ASP A 91 -6.73 -7.05 -18.07
N TYR A 92 -6.94 -7.39 -16.80
CA TYR A 92 -8.05 -6.87 -16.00
C TYR A 92 -7.61 -5.85 -14.94
N GLY A 93 -6.33 -5.82 -14.60
CA GLY A 93 -5.69 -4.88 -13.68
C GLY A 93 -6.28 -4.93 -12.28
N ASN A 94 -6.46 -3.74 -11.72
CA ASN A 94 -7.00 -3.56 -10.37
C ASN A 94 -8.44 -4.08 -10.22
N VAL A 95 -9.21 -4.19 -11.31
CA VAL A 95 -10.57 -4.75 -11.25
C VAL A 95 -10.52 -6.24 -10.88
N ALA A 96 -9.62 -7.02 -11.48
CA ALA A 96 -9.44 -8.43 -11.11
C ALA A 96 -8.79 -8.56 -9.74
N ALA A 97 -7.76 -7.76 -9.44
CA ALA A 97 -7.10 -7.79 -8.13
C ALA A 97 -8.08 -7.58 -6.98
N VAL A 98 -9.05 -6.66 -7.12
CA VAL A 98 -10.07 -6.43 -6.09
C VAL A 98 -11.18 -7.47 -6.13
N SER A 99 -11.66 -7.85 -7.32
CA SER A 99 -12.80 -8.77 -7.44
C SER A 99 -12.47 -10.18 -6.97
N LEU A 100 -11.23 -10.62 -7.16
CA LEU A 100 -10.75 -11.94 -6.75
C LEU A 100 -10.17 -11.95 -5.33
N LEU A 101 -9.99 -10.78 -4.70
CA LEU A 101 -9.39 -10.68 -3.39
C LEU A 101 -10.17 -11.49 -2.34
N ARG A 102 -9.52 -12.48 -1.75
CA ARG A 102 -10.04 -13.25 -0.63
C ARG A 102 -10.00 -12.41 0.64
N GLN A 103 -11.12 -11.77 0.94
CA GLN A 103 -11.24 -10.93 2.14
C GLN A 103 -10.98 -11.71 3.43
N ASP A 104 -11.37 -12.99 3.50
CA ASP A 104 -11.09 -13.85 4.65
C ASP A 104 -9.58 -13.96 4.92
N PHE A 105 -8.77 -14.14 3.87
CA PHE A 105 -7.31 -14.13 4.02
C PHE A 105 -6.79 -12.78 4.52
N VAL A 106 -7.36 -11.66 4.05
CA VAL A 106 -6.99 -10.33 4.57
C VAL A 106 -7.34 -10.21 6.06
N GLN A 107 -8.46 -10.78 6.51
CA GLN A 107 -8.86 -10.75 7.92
C GLN A 107 -7.94 -11.63 8.79
N GLU A 108 -7.63 -12.84 8.34
CA GLU A 108 -6.79 -13.82 9.04
C GLU A 108 -5.32 -13.38 9.07
N ASN A 109 -4.77 -13.02 7.91
CA ASN A 109 -3.38 -12.63 7.77
C ASN A 109 -3.14 -11.16 8.15
N GLY A 110 -4.18 -10.33 8.21
CA GLY A 110 -4.13 -8.90 8.53
C GLY A 110 -3.63 -8.00 7.40
N PHE A 111 -2.86 -8.53 6.45
CA PHE A 111 -2.28 -7.80 5.32
C PHE A 111 -2.20 -8.72 4.09
N ALA A 112 -2.46 -8.20 2.90
CA ALA A 112 -2.23 -8.89 1.64
C ALA A 112 -1.60 -7.92 0.64
N ASN A 113 -0.43 -8.28 0.11
CA ASN A 113 0.11 -7.60 -1.06
C ASN A 113 -0.73 -8.00 -2.28
N LEU A 114 -1.13 -7.04 -3.12
CA LEU A 114 -1.89 -7.35 -4.34
C LEU A 114 -0.99 -7.84 -5.49
N ARG A 115 0.28 -8.09 -5.20
CA ARG A 115 1.22 -8.71 -6.12
C ARG A 115 1.84 -9.92 -5.46
N CYS A 116 1.79 -11.04 -6.17
CA CYS A 116 2.42 -12.31 -5.84
C CYS A 116 3.67 -12.54 -6.67
N THR A 117 3.68 -12.11 -7.93
CA THR A 117 4.83 -12.28 -8.83
C THR A 117 5.90 -11.22 -8.60
N THR A 118 7.15 -11.65 -8.56
CA THR A 118 8.31 -10.77 -8.64
C THR A 118 8.82 -10.77 -10.07
N ASP A 119 9.06 -9.59 -10.65
CA ASP A 119 9.81 -9.51 -11.90
C ASP A 119 11.27 -9.84 -11.57
N SER A 120 11.61 -11.12 -11.50
CA SER A 120 12.93 -11.53 -11.04
C SER A 120 13.87 -11.78 -12.22
N SER A 121 14.95 -11.00 -12.23
CA SER A 121 16.26 -11.56 -12.54
C SER A 121 16.43 -12.83 -11.69
N PRO A 122 17.02 -13.92 -12.20
CA PRO A 122 17.12 -15.20 -11.49
C PRO A 122 17.75 -15.15 -10.09
N ASP A 123 18.38 -14.03 -9.72
CA ASP A 123 19.07 -13.81 -8.45
C ASP A 123 18.23 -13.15 -7.35
N THR A 124 16.98 -12.74 -7.61
CA THR A 124 16.13 -12.06 -6.61
C THR A 124 14.77 -12.75 -6.43
N GLU A 125 14.69 -13.66 -5.47
CA GLU A 125 13.48 -14.43 -5.14
C GLU A 125 12.32 -13.57 -4.57
N CYS A 126 12.55 -12.29 -4.25
CA CYS A 126 11.55 -11.44 -3.59
C CYS A 126 11.39 -10.00 -4.15
N GLY A 127 11.74 -9.78 -5.42
CA GLY A 127 11.60 -8.46 -6.05
C GLY A 127 12.69 -7.48 -5.61
N ASP A 128 12.35 -6.20 -5.45
CA ASP A 128 13.32 -5.14 -5.14
C ASP A 128 13.83 -5.27 -3.70
N VAL A 129 15.10 -5.66 -3.57
CA VAL A 129 15.78 -5.82 -2.28
C VAL A 129 16.44 -4.50 -1.89
N ILE A 130 16.24 -4.09 -0.63
CA ILE A 130 16.91 -2.94 -0.01
C ILE A 130 17.86 -3.47 1.06
N HIS A 131 19.12 -3.00 1.04
CA HIS A 131 20.12 -3.30 2.05
C HIS A 131 20.43 -2.07 2.89
N PRO A 132 19.83 -1.95 4.09
CA PRO A 132 20.00 -0.74 4.92
C PRO A 132 21.39 -0.69 5.57
N VAL A 133 22.06 -1.85 5.68
CA VAL A 133 23.40 -1.99 6.23
C VAL A 133 24.43 -1.88 5.10
N PRO A 134 25.47 -1.01 5.22
CA PRO A 134 26.52 -0.88 4.22
C PRO A 134 27.23 -2.22 3.94
N ARG A 135 27.40 -2.52 2.65
CA ARG A 135 28.17 -3.68 2.18
C ARG A 135 29.49 -3.22 1.59
N GLU A 136 30.55 -3.98 1.83
CA GLU A 136 31.90 -3.63 1.36
C GLU A 136 31.91 -3.45 -0.16
N GLY A 137 32.44 -2.31 -0.62
CA GLY A 137 32.54 -1.99 -2.05
C GLY A 137 31.22 -1.68 -2.77
N VAL A 138 30.07 -1.68 -2.09
CA VAL A 138 28.76 -1.39 -2.70
C VAL A 138 28.26 -0.01 -2.24
N PRO A 139 28.11 0.97 -3.16
CA PRO A 139 27.58 2.27 -2.80
C PRO A 139 26.09 2.16 -2.46
N LEU A 140 25.68 2.77 -1.34
CA LEU A 140 24.28 2.84 -0.96
C LEU A 140 23.46 3.65 -1.98
N THR A 141 22.24 3.21 -2.22
CA THR A 141 21.21 4.00 -2.91
C THR A 141 20.74 5.16 -2.02
N PRO A 142 20.04 6.18 -2.58
CA PRO A 142 19.42 7.23 -1.75
C PRO A 142 18.46 6.69 -0.69
N ILE A 143 17.70 5.62 -0.99
CA ILE A 143 16.76 5.01 -0.04
C ILE A 143 17.52 4.32 1.10
N GLU A 144 18.52 3.51 0.77
CA GLU A 144 19.32 2.81 1.79
C GLU A 144 20.04 3.78 2.73
N ARG A 145 20.48 4.95 2.24
CA ARG A 145 21.06 6.01 3.09
C ARG A 145 20.07 6.61 4.08
N GLU A 146 18.82 6.79 3.68
CA GLU A 146 17.79 7.41 4.53
C GLU A 146 17.18 6.40 5.51
N LEU A 147 17.19 5.11 5.15
CA LEU A 147 16.39 4.10 5.83
C LEU A 147 16.68 3.94 7.33
N PRO A 148 17.93 3.97 7.84
CA PRO A 148 18.18 3.89 9.28
C PRO A 148 17.47 5.00 10.08
N THR A 149 17.50 6.23 9.56
CA THR A 149 16.80 7.38 10.17
C THR A 149 15.29 7.20 10.12
N VAL A 150 14.76 6.73 8.99
CA VAL A 150 13.32 6.44 8.84
C VAL A 150 12.90 5.32 9.78
N TRP A 151 13.73 4.29 9.91
CA TRP A 151 13.47 3.11 10.73
C TRP A 151 13.32 3.47 12.20
N GLU A 152 14.28 4.21 12.74
CA GLU A 152 14.20 4.71 14.12
C GLU A 152 12.97 5.58 14.32
N MET A 153 12.68 6.47 13.37
CA MET A 153 11.49 7.33 13.44
C MET A 153 10.19 6.52 13.38
N PHE A 154 10.13 5.45 12.59
CA PHE A 154 8.89 4.73 12.32
C PHE A 154 8.60 3.67 13.38
N PHE A 155 9.62 2.94 13.79
CA PHE A 155 9.52 1.75 14.63
C PHE A 155 10.13 1.94 16.02
N ASN A 156 10.69 3.11 16.33
CA ASN A 156 11.25 3.46 17.63
C ASN A 156 12.33 2.47 18.10
N THR A 157 13.16 2.02 17.17
CA THR A 157 14.29 1.11 17.39
C THR A 157 15.41 1.42 16.41
N THR A 158 16.66 1.21 16.83
CA THR A 158 17.84 1.29 15.97
C THR A 158 18.25 -0.06 15.40
N ASP A 159 17.49 -1.12 15.70
CA ASP A 159 17.69 -2.46 15.16
C ASP A 159 17.13 -2.52 13.72
N VAL A 160 17.95 -2.05 12.78
CA VAL A 160 17.61 -2.00 11.36
C VAL A 160 17.92 -3.35 10.74
N PRO A 161 16.98 -3.99 10.02
CA PRO A 161 17.22 -5.28 9.40
C PRO A 161 18.30 -5.18 8.31
N GLU A 162 19.05 -6.27 8.10
CA GLU A 162 20.07 -6.34 7.04
C GLU A 162 19.46 -6.30 5.62
N MET A 163 18.20 -6.71 5.51
CA MET A 163 17.48 -6.84 4.25
C MET A 163 16.00 -6.50 4.43
N ILE A 164 15.45 -5.76 3.47
CA ILE A 164 14.01 -5.57 3.30
C ILE A 164 13.64 -6.01 1.89
N ALA A 165 12.62 -6.86 1.77
CA ALA A 165 12.14 -7.34 0.49
C ALA A 165 10.65 -7.71 0.54
N THR A 166 9.94 -7.42 -0.56
CA THR A 166 8.55 -7.77 -0.81
C THR A 166 8.28 -7.60 -2.31
N PRO A 167 7.33 -8.35 -2.91
CA PRO A 167 6.87 -8.06 -4.27
C PRO A 167 6.49 -6.58 -4.44
N TYR A 168 7.11 -5.89 -5.40
CA TYR A 168 6.91 -4.46 -5.58
C TYR A 168 5.58 -4.16 -6.27
N SER A 169 4.65 -3.53 -5.56
CA SER A 169 3.34 -3.14 -6.12
C SER A 169 2.88 -1.74 -5.70
N GLY A 170 3.18 -1.33 -4.46
CA GLY A 170 2.57 -0.14 -3.84
C GLY A 170 1.07 -0.28 -3.60
N GLN A 171 0.50 -1.49 -3.76
CA GLN A 171 -0.92 -1.78 -3.67
C GLN A 171 -1.16 -2.99 -2.78
N PHE A 172 -2.04 -2.85 -1.80
CA PHE A 172 -2.26 -3.85 -0.76
C PHE A 172 -3.66 -3.75 -0.16
N ALA A 173 -4.10 -4.81 0.48
CA ALA A 173 -5.27 -4.84 1.34
C ALA A 173 -4.87 -5.08 2.79
N VAL A 174 -5.61 -4.49 3.72
CA VAL A 174 -5.34 -4.60 5.16
C VAL A 174 -6.64 -4.69 5.94
N SER A 175 -6.65 -5.48 7.01
CA SER A 175 -7.81 -5.55 7.91
C SER A 175 -7.83 -4.37 8.87
N ARG A 176 -9.03 -3.99 9.32
CA ARG A 176 -9.22 -2.97 10.36
C ARG A 176 -8.37 -3.22 11.59
N GLU A 177 -8.40 -4.46 12.07
CA GLU A 177 -7.73 -4.84 13.30
C GLU A 177 -6.21 -4.71 13.14
N GLN A 178 -5.67 -5.03 11.95
CA GLN A 178 -4.26 -4.86 11.66
C GLN A 178 -3.83 -3.38 11.62
N VAL A 179 -4.65 -2.48 11.04
CA VAL A 179 -4.38 -1.03 11.08
C VAL A 179 -4.39 -0.52 12.52
N ARG A 180 -5.30 -1.02 13.36
CA ARG A 180 -5.44 -0.57 14.77
C ARG A 180 -4.31 -1.05 15.69
N LYS A 181 -3.47 -2.00 15.27
CA LYS A 181 -2.28 -2.41 16.04
C LYS A 181 -1.25 -1.28 16.18
N ARG A 182 -1.32 -0.24 15.35
CA ARG A 182 -0.55 1.00 15.50
C ARG A 182 -1.46 2.15 15.83
N SER A 183 -0.98 3.05 16.67
CA SER A 183 -1.70 4.22 17.16
C SER A 183 -1.85 5.29 16.07
N ARG A 184 -2.92 6.10 16.17
CA ARG A 184 -3.10 7.26 15.28
C ARG A 184 -1.88 8.22 15.28
N PRO A 185 -1.25 8.54 16.43
CA PRO A 185 -0.04 9.36 16.44
C PRO A 185 1.14 8.78 15.63
N GLU A 186 1.30 7.46 15.56
CA GLU A 186 2.34 6.84 14.73
C GLU A 186 2.11 7.11 13.25
N TYR A 187 0.88 6.94 12.76
CA TYR A 187 0.53 7.27 11.38
C TYR A 187 0.73 8.76 11.06
N ILE A 188 0.41 9.65 12.00
CA ILE A 188 0.69 11.09 11.87
C ILE A 188 2.19 11.33 11.74
N ARG A 189 3.02 10.67 12.54
CA ARG A 189 4.49 10.77 12.45
C ARG A 189 5.00 10.31 11.09
N TYR A 190 4.48 9.20 10.56
CA TYR A 190 4.85 8.70 9.22
C TYR A 190 4.51 9.73 8.15
N GLN A 191 3.30 10.32 8.22
CA GLN A 191 2.87 11.35 7.27
C GLN A 191 3.74 12.61 7.38
N GLN A 192 4.08 13.04 8.59
CA GLN A 192 4.94 14.19 8.80
C GLN A 192 6.33 13.99 8.19
N TRP A 193 6.89 12.77 8.27
CA TRP A 193 8.12 12.44 7.58
C TRP A 193 7.98 12.60 6.06
N VAL A 194 6.95 11.98 5.47
CA VAL A 194 6.68 12.08 4.01
C VAL A 194 6.57 13.54 3.56
N MET A 195 5.98 14.41 4.37
CA MET A 195 5.78 15.82 4.04
C MET A 195 7.05 16.68 4.13
N LYS A 196 8.02 16.27 4.97
CA LYS A 196 9.20 17.05 5.35
C LYS A 196 10.49 16.57 4.68
N THR A 197 10.57 15.29 4.32
CA THR A 197 11.77 14.73 3.69
C THR A 197 12.13 15.44 2.38
N SER A 198 13.43 15.52 2.09
CA SER A 198 13.99 16.06 0.85
C SER A 198 13.95 15.07 -0.31
N LEU A 199 13.61 13.79 -0.05
CA LEU A 199 13.47 12.76 -1.09
C LEU A 199 12.45 13.18 -2.16
N SER A 200 12.69 12.76 -3.42
CA SER A 200 11.72 12.94 -4.50
C SER A 200 10.46 12.13 -4.24
N ASP A 201 9.36 12.43 -4.94
CA ASP A 201 8.11 11.69 -4.77
C ASP A 201 8.24 10.22 -5.19
N GLU A 202 9.07 9.92 -6.18
CA GLU A 202 9.39 8.57 -6.64
C GLU A 202 10.11 7.77 -5.56
N LEU A 203 11.13 8.37 -4.93
CA LEU A 203 11.89 7.71 -3.85
C LEU A 203 11.02 7.50 -2.61
N ILE A 204 10.09 8.40 -2.32
CA ILE A 204 9.12 8.22 -1.24
C ILE A 204 8.15 7.08 -1.54
N GLU A 205 7.61 6.99 -2.76
CA GLU A 205 6.73 5.87 -3.14
C GLU A 205 7.45 4.53 -3.03
N GLN A 206 8.70 4.47 -3.49
CA GLN A 206 9.51 3.26 -3.41
C GLN A 206 9.81 2.87 -1.96
N LEU A 207 10.29 3.82 -1.14
CA LEU A 207 10.59 3.58 0.27
C LEU A 207 9.33 3.18 1.06
N MET A 208 8.22 3.90 0.89
CA MET A 208 6.98 3.53 1.58
C MET A 208 6.43 2.20 1.07
N GLY A 209 6.55 1.96 -0.24
CA GLY A 209 6.19 0.70 -0.90
C GLY A 209 6.87 -0.51 -0.28
N SER A 210 8.15 -0.38 0.08
CA SER A 210 8.93 -1.43 0.76
C SER A 210 8.71 -1.49 2.27
N LEU A 211 7.98 -0.54 2.88
CA LEU A 211 7.70 -0.54 4.32
C LEU A 211 6.26 -0.93 4.65
N TRP A 212 5.33 -0.96 3.69
CA TRP A 212 3.91 -1.21 4.00
C TRP A 212 3.67 -2.53 4.72
N HIS A 213 4.28 -3.63 4.27
CA HIS A 213 4.12 -4.92 4.92
C HIS A 213 4.63 -4.90 6.36
N ILE A 214 5.74 -4.22 6.63
CA ILE A 214 6.33 -4.05 7.97
C ILE A 214 5.46 -3.15 8.86
N ILE A 215 4.98 -2.03 8.32
CA ILE A 215 4.00 -1.14 8.98
C ILE A 215 2.72 -1.91 9.32
N PHE A 216 2.39 -2.96 8.57
CA PHE A 216 1.26 -3.86 8.88
C PHE A 216 1.70 -5.21 9.44
N GLY A 217 2.84 -5.25 10.12
CA GLY A 217 3.23 -6.33 11.04
C GLY A 217 3.77 -7.59 10.40
N LYS A 218 4.24 -7.51 9.14
CA LYS A 218 5.02 -8.57 8.50
C LYS A 218 6.51 -8.38 8.77
N GLU A 219 7.26 -9.44 8.56
CA GLU A 219 8.72 -9.45 8.70
C GLU A 219 9.39 -8.55 7.66
N ALA A 220 10.65 -8.17 7.89
CA ALA A 220 11.40 -7.30 6.98
C ALA A 220 11.47 -7.88 5.55
N VAL A 221 11.58 -9.21 5.46
CA VAL A 221 11.51 -9.99 4.23
C VAL A 221 10.16 -10.71 4.21
N TYR A 222 9.24 -10.29 3.35
CA TYR A 222 7.90 -10.87 3.24
C TYR A 222 7.64 -11.34 1.80
N CYS A 223 7.97 -12.60 1.57
CA CYS A 223 8.16 -13.20 0.25
C CYS A 223 7.49 -14.58 0.21
N PRO A 224 6.15 -14.66 0.27
CA PRO A 224 5.47 -15.95 0.16
C PRO A 224 5.80 -16.60 -1.19
N ASP A 225 5.80 -17.93 -1.21
CA ASP A 225 5.84 -18.68 -2.48
C ASP A 225 4.76 -18.14 -3.43
N THR A 226 5.10 -18.00 -4.71
CA THR A 226 4.20 -17.38 -5.69
C THR A 226 2.89 -18.16 -5.80
N THR A 227 2.95 -19.50 -5.82
CA THR A 227 1.76 -20.36 -5.93
C THR A 227 0.90 -20.23 -4.68
N GLN A 228 1.51 -20.30 -3.50
CA GLN A 228 0.79 -20.11 -2.23
C GLN A 228 0.14 -18.72 -2.17
N CYS A 229 0.83 -17.68 -2.63
CA CYS A 229 0.29 -16.32 -2.66
C CYS A 229 -0.96 -16.23 -3.55
N PHE A 230 -0.97 -16.84 -4.73
CA PHE A 230 -2.16 -16.85 -5.59
C PHE A 230 -3.34 -17.58 -4.93
N GLN A 231 -3.09 -18.71 -4.28
CA GLN A 231 -4.13 -19.47 -3.57
C GLN A 231 -4.71 -18.68 -2.39
N ASP A 232 -3.84 -18.03 -1.62
CA ASP A 232 -4.20 -17.28 -0.43
C ASP A 232 -4.91 -15.98 -0.77
N VAL A 233 -4.33 -15.16 -1.64
CA VAL A 233 -4.82 -13.82 -1.95
C VAL A 233 -6.00 -13.87 -2.92
N TYR A 234 -5.98 -14.79 -3.88
CA TYR A 234 -6.94 -14.81 -5.00
C TYR A 234 -7.75 -16.11 -5.14
N GLY A 235 -7.38 -17.18 -4.43
CA GLY A 235 -8.04 -18.48 -4.57
C GLY A 235 -7.75 -19.16 -5.92
N LEU A 236 -6.61 -18.86 -6.53
CA LEU A 236 -6.17 -19.37 -7.83
C LEU A 236 -5.06 -20.41 -7.69
#